data_AF-A0A1S9C498-F1
#
_entry.id   AF-A0A1S9C498-F1
#
_cell.length_a   1.000
_cell.length_b   1.000
_cell.length_c   1.000
_cell.angle_alpha   90.00
_cell.angle_beta   90.00
_cell.angle_gamma   90.00
#
_symmetry.space_group_name_H-M   'P 1'
#
loop_
_entity.id
_entity.type
_entity.pdbx_description
1 polymer ?
#
loop_
_entity_poly.entity_id
_entity_poly.type
_entity_poly.pdbx_seq_one_letter_code
_entity_poly.pdbx_strand_id
1 'polypeptide(L)'
;MHSIYSGIAGLRTHQIKMDVISNNVANVNTLGYEGKSTTFADTVSQLFNETQNFGDATETLKMSNVNLAIEFAEMINVKNGFKVNSKIITTSDENLQELINLKNK
;
A
#
# COMPACT_ATOMS: atom_id res chain seq x y z
N MET A 1 21.41 10.84 -5.22
CA MET A 1 20.53 9.65 -5.15
C MET A 1 19.45 9.69 -4.06
N HIS A 2 19.27 10.78 -3.29
CA HIS A 2 18.21 10.85 -2.27
C HIS A 2 16.78 10.86 -2.82
N SER A 3 16.58 11.41 -4.03
CA SER A 3 15.25 11.51 -4.67
C SER A 3 14.68 10.15 -5.09
N ILE A 4 15.50 9.25 -5.61
CA ILE A 4 15.06 7.90 -6.00
C ILE A 4 14.68 7.08 -4.76
N TYR A 5 15.47 7.17 -3.68
CA TYR A 5 15.15 6.51 -2.41
C TYR A 5 13.81 7.00 -1.83
N SER A 6 13.57 8.32 -1.87
CA SER A 6 12.28 8.91 -1.45
C SER A 6 11.12 8.48 -2.36
N GLY A 7 11.34 8.37 -3.68
CA GLY A 7 10.34 7.85 -4.63
C GLY A 7 9.98 6.39 -4.39
N ILE A 8 10.97 5.54 -4.11
CA ILE A 8 10.77 4.12 -3.77
C ILE A 8 10.06 3.99 -2.41
N ALA A 9 10.42 4.81 -1.42
CA ALA A 9 9.73 4.84 -0.13
C ALA A 9 8.24 5.22 -0.29
N GLY A 10 7.92 6.17 -1.18
CA GLY A 10 6.53 6.51 -1.52
C GLY A 10 5.77 5.40 -2.25
N LEU A 11 6.45 4.60 -3.10
CA LEU A 11 5.83 3.40 -3.69
C LEU A 11 5.51 2.34 -2.65
N ARG A 12 6.39 2.15 -1.65
CA ARG A 12 6.18 1.20 -0.56
C ARG A 12 4.95 1.56 0.27
N THR A 13 4.72 2.84 0.56
CA THR A 13 3.52 3.25 1.32
C THR A 13 2.22 3.01 0.54
N HIS A 14 2.22 3.28 -0.76
CA HIS A 14 1.09 2.91 -1.63
C HIS A 14 0.86 1.40 -1.67
N GLN A 15 1.93 0.59 -1.68
CA GLN A 15 1.82 -0.87 -1.62
C GLN A 15 1.20 -1.33 -0.30
N ILE A 16 1.69 -0.84 0.84
CA ILE A 16 1.17 -1.22 2.17
C ILE A 16 -0.31 -0.87 2.29
N LYS A 17 -0.71 0.31 1.80
CA LYS A 17 -2.11 0.72 1.80
C LYS A 17 -2.98 -0.17 0.88
N MET A 18 -2.46 -0.59 -0.28
CA MET A 18 -3.15 -1.57 -1.12
C MET A 18 -3.32 -2.90 -0.41
N ASP A 19 -2.30 -3.38 0.30
CA ASP A 19 -2.34 -4.68 0.98
C ASP A 19 -3.44 -4.68 2.08
N VAL A 20 -3.58 -3.57 2.81
CA VAL A 20 -4.63 -3.42 3.83
C VAL A 20 -6.03 -3.37 3.22
N ILE A 21 -6.25 -2.55 2.19
CA ILE A 21 -7.56 -2.48 1.50
C ILE A 21 -7.89 -3.82 0.84
N SER A 22 -6.91 -4.50 0.27
CA SER A 22 -7.09 -5.83 -0.34
C SER A 22 -7.52 -6.86 0.71
N ASN A 23 -6.93 -6.81 1.90
CA ASN A 23 -7.36 -7.65 3.03
C ASN A 23 -8.79 -7.31 3.49
N ASN A 24 -9.18 -6.03 3.52
CA ASN A 24 -10.54 -5.63 3.86
C ASN A 24 -11.56 -6.18 2.85
N VAL A 25 -11.27 -6.04 1.55
CA VAL A 25 -12.12 -6.56 0.46
C VAL A 25 -12.24 -8.08 0.50
N ALA A 26 -11.13 -8.79 0.73
CA ALA A 26 -11.12 -10.25 0.79
C ALA A 26 -11.95 -10.80 1.96
N ASN A 27 -12.03 -10.06 3.07
CA ASN A 27 -12.70 -10.49 4.29
C ASN A 27 -14.02 -9.74 4.56
N VAL A 28 -14.61 -9.10 3.54
CA VAL A 28 -15.89 -8.39 3.68
C VAL A 28 -17.05 -9.31 4.09
N ASN A 29 -16.97 -10.60 3.77
CA ASN A 29 -17.97 -11.61 4.15
C ASN A 29 -17.54 -12.46 5.36
N THR A 30 -16.39 -12.19 5.96
CA THR A 30 -15.86 -12.95 7.10
C THR A 30 -16.48 -12.44 8.40
N LEU A 31 -17.07 -13.34 9.18
CA LEU A 31 -17.62 -13.01 10.50
C LEU A 31 -16.50 -12.68 11.49
N GLY A 32 -16.70 -11.65 12.32
CA GLY A 32 -15.72 -11.15 13.27
C GLY A 32 -14.55 -10.40 12.63
N TYR A 33 -14.57 -10.14 11.32
CA TYR A 33 -13.55 -9.34 10.67
C TYR A 33 -13.80 -7.84 10.90
N GLU A 34 -12.75 -7.12 11.31
CA GLU A 34 -12.76 -5.67 11.41
C GLU A 34 -11.87 -5.06 10.32
N GLY A 35 -12.42 -4.08 9.60
CA GLY A 35 -11.67 -3.33 8.60
C GLY A 35 -10.48 -2.60 9.22
N LYS A 36 -9.31 -2.78 8.62
CA LYS A 36 -8.09 -2.08 9.04
C LYS A 36 -7.85 -0.88 8.13
N SER A 37 -7.37 0.21 8.69
CA SER A 37 -6.83 1.34 7.94
C SER A 37 -5.37 1.53 8.33
N THR A 38 -4.53 1.90 7.38
CA THR A 38 -3.10 2.14 7.62
C THR A 38 -2.74 3.56 7.20
N THR A 39 -2.16 4.30 8.13
CA THR A 39 -1.52 5.59 7.88
C THR A 39 0.00 5.41 7.86
N PHE A 40 0.72 6.39 7.32
CA PHE A 40 2.19 6.34 7.26
C PHE A 40 2.83 6.11 8.64
N ALA A 41 2.30 6.77 9.67
CA ALA A 41 2.75 6.60 11.04
C ALA A 41 2.59 5.14 11.50
N ASP A 42 1.47 4.49 11.16
CA ASP A 42 1.23 3.09 11.54
C ASP A 42 2.23 2.13 10.88
N THR A 43 2.63 2.39 9.63
CA THR A 43 3.64 1.57 8.94
C THR A 43 5.03 1.72 9.54
N VAL A 44 5.37 2.94 9.98
CA VAL A 44 6.64 3.22 10.67
C VAL A 44 6.61 2.59 12.05
N SER A 45 5.50 2.72 12.78
CA SER A 45 5.31 2.09 14.08
C SER A 45 5.32 0.56 14.01
N GLN A 46 4.80 -0.06 12.94
CA GLN A 46 4.91 -1.51 12.72
C GLN A 46 6.35 -1.98 12.47
N LEU A 47 7.19 -1.17 11.81
CA LEU A 47 8.61 -1.50 11.63
C LEU A 47 9.39 -1.50 12.96
N PHE A 48 8.94 -0.74 13.96
CA PHE A 48 9.62 -0.61 15.25
C PHE A 48 8.98 -1.43 16.38
N ASN A 49 7.73 -1.88 16.22
CA ASN A 49 6.97 -2.62 17.23
C ASN A 49 6.44 -3.93 16.65
N GLU A 50 7.30 -4.93 16.48
CA GLU A 50 6.86 -6.32 16.31
C GLU A 50 6.45 -6.91 17.67
N THR A 51 5.22 -6.62 18.10
CA THR A 51 4.54 -7.40 19.14
C THR A 51 3.18 -7.82 18.60
N GLN A 52 3.10 -9.06 18.13
CA GLN A 52 1.86 -9.66 17.62
C GLN A 52 0.91 -9.92 18.80
N ASN A 53 -0.03 -9.01 19.02
CA ASN A 53 -1.21 -9.28 19.84
C ASN A 53 -2.19 -10.12 19.02
N PHE A 54 -2.22 -11.42 19.27
CA PHE A 54 -3.34 -12.28 18.86
C PHE A 54 -4.51 -12.06 19.84
N GLY A 55 -5.49 -11.28 19.39
CA GLY A 55 -6.72 -11.01 20.13
C GLY A 55 -7.65 -12.22 20.19
N ASP A 56 -8.30 -12.35 21.35
CA ASP A 56 -9.26 -13.37 21.77
C ASP A 56 -10.40 -13.64 20.78
N ALA A 57 -10.71 -14.91 20.52
CA ALA A 57 -11.58 -15.41 19.44
C ALA A 57 -13.10 -15.21 19.68
N THR A 58 -13.48 -14.38 20.65
CA THR A 58 -14.85 -14.29 21.17
C THR A 58 -15.72 -13.25 20.43
N GLU A 59 -15.13 -12.44 19.54
CA GLU A 59 -15.84 -11.42 18.72
C GLU A 59 -16.43 -11.96 17.39
N THR A 60 -16.32 -13.27 17.15
CA THR A 60 -16.59 -13.98 15.87
C THR A 60 -18.05 -14.01 15.39
N LEU A 61 -18.99 -13.37 16.08
CA LEU A 61 -20.42 -13.41 15.75
C LEU A 61 -20.99 -12.12 15.14
N LYS A 62 -20.15 -11.11 14.88
CA LYS A 62 -20.60 -9.90 14.17
C LYS A 62 -20.30 -10.02 12.68
N MET A 63 -21.22 -9.52 11.84
CA MET A 63 -20.90 -9.32 10.43
C MET A 63 -19.74 -8.32 10.32
N SER A 64 -18.90 -8.49 9.30
CA SER A 64 -17.84 -7.52 8.99
C SER A 64 -18.40 -6.10 8.90
N ASN A 65 -17.69 -5.13 9.47
CA ASN A 65 -18.04 -3.71 9.39
C ASN A 65 -17.52 -3.05 8.10
N VAL A 66 -16.89 -3.81 7.21
CA VAL A 66 -16.29 -3.33 5.97
C VAL A 66 -17.36 -3.04 4.92
N ASN A 67 -17.27 -1.88 4.25
CA ASN A 67 -18.12 -1.53 3.12
C ASN A 67 -17.38 -1.71 1.79
N LEU A 68 -17.76 -2.75 1.03
CA LEU A 68 -17.14 -3.11 -0.24
C LEU A 68 -17.05 -1.96 -1.25
N ALA A 69 -18.09 -1.11 -1.34
CA ALA A 69 -18.13 -0.01 -2.30
C ALA A 69 -17.09 1.07 -1.96
N ILE A 70 -16.92 1.36 -0.67
CA ILE A 70 -15.93 2.34 -0.19
C ILE A 70 -14.52 1.78 -0.36
N GLU A 71 -14.28 0.53 0.02
CA GLU A 71 -12.97 -0.11 -0.11
C GLU A 71 -12.52 -0.21 -1.58
N PHE A 72 -13.42 -0.54 -2.52
CA PHE A 72 -13.07 -0.55 -3.94
C PHE A 72 -12.79 0.86 -4.48
N ALA A 73 -13.56 1.87 -4.07
CA ALA A 73 -13.30 3.25 -4.46
C ALA A 73 -11.93 3.72 -3.95
N GLU A 74 -11.60 3.39 -2.70
CA GLU A 74 -10.30 3.70 -2.11
C GLU A 74 -9.15 2.93 -2.79
N MET A 75 -9.36 1.65 -3.10
CA MET A 75 -8.40 0.84 -3.86
C MET A 75 -8.08 1.47 -5.20
N ILE A 76 -9.09 1.93 -5.94
CA ILE A 76 -8.90 2.59 -7.25
C ILE A 76 -8.05 3.86 -7.08
N ASN A 77 -8.34 4.66 -6.06
CA ASN A 77 -7.60 5.89 -5.79
C ASN A 77 -6.12 5.61 -5.46
N VAL A 78 -5.85 4.63 -4.59
CA VAL A 78 -4.47 4.24 -4.22
C VAL A 78 -3.74 3.61 -5.41
N LYS A 79 -4.42 2.76 -6.20
CA LYS A 79 -3.87 2.16 -7.42
C LYS A 79 -3.46 3.19 -8.46
N ASN A 80 -4.27 4.23 -8.65
CA ASN A 80 -3.94 5.32 -9.56
C ASN A 80 -2.69 6.08 -9.09
N GLY A 81 -2.56 6.35 -7.79
CA GLY A 81 -1.35 6.95 -7.21
C GLY A 81 -0.09 6.10 -7.39
N PHE A 82 -0.18 4.79 -7.11
CA PHE A 82 0.90 3.84 -7.33
C PHE A 82 1.33 3.75 -8.81
N LYS A 83 0.34 3.69 -9.72
CA LYS A 83 0.58 3.61 -11.17
C LYS A 83 1.30 4.84 -11.71
N VAL A 84 0.93 6.03 -11.25
CA VAL A 84 1.60 7.28 -11.68
C VAL A 84 3.03 7.34 -11.13
N ASN A 85 3.22 7.06 -9.84
CA ASN A 85 4.55 7.12 -9.21
C ASN A 85 5.53 6.10 -9.82
N SER A 86 5.07 4.89 -10.12
CA SER A 86 5.91 3.88 -10.77
C SER A 86 6.24 4.27 -12.21
N LYS A 87 5.30 4.87 -12.94
CA LYS A 87 5.52 5.35 -14.30
C LYS A 87 6.58 6.47 -14.36
N ILE A 88 6.58 7.40 -13.40
CA ILE A 88 7.61 8.46 -13.31
C ILE A 88 9.00 7.85 -13.12
N ILE A 89 9.12 6.83 -12.26
CA ILE A 89 10.40 6.15 -12.01
C ILE A 89 10.89 5.42 -13.27
N THR A 90 10.01 4.68 -13.95
CA THR A 90 10.39 3.97 -15.19
C THR A 90 10.80 4.93 -16.30
N THR A 91 10.06 6.03 -16.50
CA THR A 91 10.40 7.02 -17.53
C THR A 91 11.67 7.80 -17.18
N SER A 92 11.92 8.05 -15.89
CA SER A 92 13.19 8.65 -15.47
C SER A 92 14.38 7.73 -15.72
N ASP A 93 14.20 6.42 -15.53
CA ASP A 93 15.22 5.41 -15.82
C ASP A 93 15.47 5.28 -17.33
N GLU A 94 14.41 5.24 -18.15
CA GLU A 94 14.50 5.26 -19.62
C GLU A 94 15.31 6.48 -20.11
N ASN A 95 15.00 7.69 -19.62
CA ASN A 95 15.74 8.90 -19.96
C ASN A 95 17.20 8.85 -19.49
N LEU A 96 17.46 8.29 -18.30
CA LEU A 96 18.83 8.15 -17.79
C LEU A 96 19.65 7.19 -18.65
N GLN A 97 19.04 6.08 -19.07
CA GLN A 97 19.66 5.11 -19.97
C GLN A 97 19.94 5.75 -21.34
N GLU A 98 19.01 6.54 -21.88
CA GLU A 98 19.22 7.29 -23.11
C GLU A 98 20.39 8.28 -22.99
N LEU A 99 20.49 9.03 -21.88
CA LEU A 99 21.61 9.95 -21.61
C LEU A 99 22.95 9.21 -21.46
N ILE A 100 22.97 8.02 -20.85
CA ILE A 100 24.18 7.19 -20.76
C ILE A 100 24.58 6.68 -22.14
N ASN A 101 23.61 6.27 -22.95
CA ASN A 101 23.85 5.80 -24.31
C ASN A 101 24.34 6.92 -25.24
N LEU A 102 23.92 8.17 -25.00
CA LEU A 102 24.44 9.35 -25.71
C LEU A 102 25.85 9.73 -25.27
N LYS A 103 26.19 9.58 -23.99
CA LYS A 103 27.55 9.86 -23.48
C LYS A 103 28.60 8.84 -23.97
N ASN A 104 28.16 7.62 -24.28
CA ASN A 104 29.04 6.54 -24.77
C ASN A 104 29.16 6.51 -26.31
N LYS A 105 28.55 7.48 -27.01
CA LYS A 105 28.80 7.80 -28.43
C LYS A 105 29.75 8.98 -28.55
#